data_AF-A0A5B0NWB4-F1
#
_entry.id   AF-A0A5B0NWB4-F1
#
_cell.length_a   1.000
_cell.length_b   1.000
_cell.length_c   1.000
_cell.angle_alpha   90.00
_cell.angle_beta   90.00
_cell.angle_gamma   90.00
#
_symmetry.space_group_name_H-M   'P 1'
#
loop_
_entity.id
_entity.type
_entity.pdbx_description
1 polymer ?
#
loop_
_entity_poly.entity_id
_entity_poly.type
_entity_poly.pdbx_seq_one_letter_code
_entity_poly.pdbx_strand_id
1 'polypeptide(L)'
;MAQENLPLFPLLQPSRKVDVILALDATVNGHAFDAPNVDGYPNGTALYQTYLKLQNPDFQNYPFPEIPNSLKNNFVSGGYNKRPTFFGCKMESGPLIIYLPNYFASHRTDMKTLQTDFTGDEIDGFFKNSFLIATQKNSTLNDPEWPECLACALIDKQQKRLNNPRTPQCIRCFKKYCG
;
A
#
# COMPACT_ATOMS: atom_id res chain seq x y z
N MET A 1 -18.66 -3.86 -10.95
CA MET A 1 -17.79 -4.67 -10.07
C MET A 1 -17.18 -3.75 -9.02
N ALA A 2 -16.94 -4.24 -7.80
CA ALA A 2 -16.58 -3.40 -6.64
C ALA A 2 -15.14 -2.81 -6.67
N GLN A 3 -14.30 -3.18 -7.66
CA GLN A 3 -12.91 -2.70 -7.80
C GLN A 3 -12.02 -2.91 -6.55
N GLU A 4 -12.41 -3.79 -5.63
CA GLU A 4 -11.63 -4.22 -4.46
C GLU A 4 -10.58 -5.28 -4.84
N ASN A 5 -9.52 -4.86 -5.54
CA ASN A 5 -8.52 -5.80 -6.07
C ASN A 5 -7.40 -6.17 -5.07
N LEU A 6 -7.42 -5.59 -3.86
CA LEU A 6 -6.52 -5.96 -2.77
C LEU A 6 -7.28 -6.85 -1.77
N PRO A 7 -6.83 -8.09 -1.48
CA PRO A 7 -7.54 -9.03 -0.61
C PRO A 7 -7.36 -8.71 0.88
N LEU A 8 -7.77 -7.51 1.31
CA LEU A 8 -7.55 -7.00 2.66
C LEU A 8 -8.59 -7.48 3.66
N PHE A 9 -9.85 -7.62 3.23
CA PHE A 9 -10.98 -7.93 4.12
C PHE A 9 -10.75 -9.15 5.04
N PRO A 10 -10.18 -10.28 4.58
CA PRO A 10 -9.87 -11.39 5.48
C PRO A 10 -8.90 -10.99 6.61
N LEU A 11 -7.97 -10.08 6.36
CA LEU A 11 -6.95 -9.65 7.34
C LEU A 11 -7.49 -8.66 8.38
N LEU A 12 -8.67 -8.07 8.15
CA LEU A 12 -9.29 -7.09 9.03
C LEU A 12 -10.15 -7.71 10.15
N GLN A 13 -10.28 -9.04 10.15
CA GLN A 13 -11.06 -9.75 11.16
C GLN A 13 -10.51 -9.47 12.57
N PRO A 14 -11.29 -8.87 13.50
CA PRO A 14 -10.78 -8.48 14.82
C PRO A 14 -10.18 -9.64 15.62
N SER A 15 -10.72 -10.85 15.43
CA SER A 15 -10.23 -12.08 16.06
C SER A 15 -8.79 -12.45 15.66
N ARG A 16 -8.30 -11.98 14.50
CA ARG A 16 -6.92 -12.24 14.05
C ARG A 16 -5.89 -11.34 14.72
N LYS A 17 -6.32 -10.24 15.35
CA LYS A 17 -5.43 -9.29 16.06
C LYS A 17 -4.22 -8.86 15.21
N VAL A 18 -4.44 -8.64 13.90
CA VAL A 18 -3.40 -8.23 12.96
C VAL A 18 -2.94 -6.80 13.30
N ASP A 19 -1.63 -6.64 13.53
CA ASP A 19 -1.02 -5.35 13.83
C ASP A 19 -0.67 -4.58 12.54
N VAL A 20 -0.14 -5.28 11.55
CA VAL A 20 0.31 -4.70 10.28
C VAL A 20 -0.14 -5.53 9.09
N ILE A 21 -0.55 -4.86 8.03
CA ILE A 21 -0.78 -5.47 6.71
C ILE A 21 0.20 -4.86 5.72
N LEU A 22 1.01 -5.68 5.07
CA LEU A 22 1.78 -5.29 3.89
C LEU A 22 0.88 -5.41 2.65
N ALA A 23 0.40 -4.29 2.13
CA ALA A 23 -0.44 -4.23 0.93
C ALA A 23 0.44 -3.96 -0.30
N LEU A 24 0.73 -5.00 -1.07
CA LEU A 24 1.43 -4.91 -2.35
C LEU A 24 0.39 -4.70 -3.45
N ASP A 25 0.42 -3.54 -4.09
CA ASP A 25 -0.55 -3.19 -5.13
C ASP A 25 0.12 -3.22 -6.49
N ALA A 26 -0.22 -4.22 -7.29
CA ALA A 26 0.20 -4.35 -8.70
C ALA A 26 -0.99 -4.19 -9.66
N THR A 27 -2.05 -3.51 -9.22
CA THR A 27 -3.22 -3.27 -10.05
C THR A 27 -2.88 -2.33 -11.20
N VAL A 28 -3.43 -2.65 -12.37
CA VAL A 28 -3.46 -1.73 -13.50
C VAL A 28 -4.54 -0.70 -13.23
N ASN A 29 -4.20 0.60 -13.46
CA ASN A 29 -5.06 1.79 -13.49
C ASN A 29 -6.54 1.51 -13.19
N GLY A 30 -7.11 2.18 -12.17
CA GLY A 30 -8.47 2.03 -11.63
C GLY A 30 -9.69 2.24 -12.58
N HIS A 31 -9.53 1.99 -13.87
CA HIS A 31 -10.58 1.70 -14.82
C HIS A 31 -11.32 0.41 -14.45
N ALA A 32 -12.57 0.31 -14.88
CA ALA A 32 -13.32 -0.91 -14.69
C ALA A 32 -12.73 -2.02 -15.57
N PHE A 33 -13.15 -3.25 -15.31
CA PHE A 33 -12.77 -4.43 -16.10
C PHE A 33 -13.14 -4.32 -17.60
N ASP A 34 -13.82 -3.25 -18.03
CA ASP A 34 -14.25 -3.00 -19.41
C ASP A 34 -13.10 -2.66 -20.38
N ALA A 35 -11.92 -2.31 -19.87
CA ALA A 35 -10.71 -2.11 -20.67
C ALA A 35 -9.51 -2.94 -20.15
N PRO A 36 -9.55 -4.28 -20.22
CA PRO A 36 -8.56 -5.16 -19.59
C PRO A 36 -7.19 -5.18 -20.33
N ASN A 37 -7.09 -4.47 -21.45
CA ASN A 37 -5.93 -4.42 -22.34
C ASN A 37 -5.15 -3.11 -22.27
N VAL A 38 -5.24 -2.40 -21.14
CA VAL A 38 -4.48 -1.17 -20.90
C VAL A 38 -3.29 -1.43 -20.00
N ASP A 39 -2.24 -0.64 -20.22
CA ASP A 39 -1.09 -0.58 -19.34
C ASP A 39 -1.36 0.43 -18.21
N GLY A 40 -0.77 0.24 -17.04
CA GLY A 40 -1.00 1.15 -15.93
C GLY A 40 -0.39 0.77 -14.59
N TYR A 41 -0.12 1.79 -13.80
CA TYR A 41 0.26 1.66 -12.39
C TYR A 41 -0.94 1.92 -11.47
N PRO A 42 -0.93 1.42 -10.23
CA PRO A 42 -1.99 1.69 -9.27
C PRO A 42 -2.17 3.18 -9.01
N ASN A 43 -3.43 3.62 -8.87
CA ASN A 43 -3.79 4.99 -8.50
C ASN A 43 -4.49 5.08 -7.14
N GLY A 44 -4.51 3.97 -6.38
CA GLY A 44 -5.15 3.87 -5.07
C GLY A 44 -6.63 3.49 -5.10
N THR A 45 -7.25 3.29 -6.27
CA THR A 45 -8.67 2.91 -6.36
C THR A 45 -9.00 1.63 -5.61
N ALA A 46 -8.18 0.57 -5.70
CA ALA A 46 -8.46 -0.67 -4.99
C ALA A 46 -8.52 -0.49 -3.46
N LEU A 47 -7.57 0.29 -2.93
CA LEU A 47 -7.51 0.60 -1.50
C LEU A 47 -8.67 1.52 -1.07
N TYR A 48 -9.01 2.52 -1.89
CA TYR A 48 -10.10 3.46 -1.61
C TYR A 48 -11.47 2.79 -1.66
N GLN A 49 -11.71 1.86 -2.60
CA GLN A 49 -12.95 1.10 -2.67
C GLN A 49 -13.14 0.19 -1.45
N THR A 50 -12.05 -0.42 -0.97
CA THR A 50 -12.05 -1.18 0.29
C THR A 50 -12.45 -0.28 1.46
N TYR A 51 -11.88 0.93 1.54
CA TYR A 51 -12.27 1.92 2.55
C TYR A 51 -13.75 2.29 2.49
N LEU A 52 -14.28 2.60 1.30
CA LEU A 52 -15.69 2.95 1.11
C LEU A 52 -16.64 1.84 1.56
N LYS A 53 -16.35 0.58 1.21
CA LYS A 53 -17.12 -0.57 1.68
C LYS A 53 -17.15 -0.64 3.20
N LEU A 54 -16.01 -0.41 3.84
CA LEU A 54 -15.89 -0.50 5.30
C LEU A 54 -16.51 0.68 6.04
N GLN A 55 -16.95 1.73 5.32
CA GLN A 55 -17.81 2.78 5.89
C GLN A 55 -19.29 2.39 5.93
N ASN A 56 -19.71 1.31 5.25
CA ASN A 56 -21.08 0.83 5.35
C ASN A 56 -21.33 0.27 6.77
N PRO A 57 -22.46 0.63 7.42
CA PRO A 57 -22.83 0.13 8.75
C PRO A 57 -22.72 -1.39 8.95
N ASP A 58 -22.94 -2.18 7.90
CA ASP A 58 -22.81 -3.65 7.95
C ASP A 58 -21.38 -4.11 8.28
N PHE A 59 -20.38 -3.25 8.05
CA PHE A 59 -18.96 -3.51 8.28
C PHE A 59 -18.34 -2.68 9.41
N GLN A 60 -19.14 -2.00 10.24
CA GLN A 60 -18.65 -1.12 11.33
C GLN A 60 -17.67 -1.79 12.31
N ASN A 61 -17.71 -3.12 12.43
CA ASN A 61 -16.84 -3.90 13.32
C ASN A 61 -15.46 -4.23 12.72
N TYR A 62 -15.15 -3.76 11.50
CA TYR A 62 -13.89 -4.00 10.81
C TYR A 62 -13.13 -2.68 10.64
N PRO A 63 -12.27 -2.29 11.61
CA PRO A 63 -11.56 -1.01 11.55
C PRO A 63 -10.64 -0.95 10.33
N PHE A 64 -10.69 0.16 9.60
CA PHE A 64 -9.87 0.42 8.43
C PHE A 64 -9.46 1.89 8.40
N PRO A 65 -8.24 2.21 7.96
CA PRO A 65 -7.80 3.60 7.87
C PRO A 65 -8.59 4.40 6.85
N GLU A 66 -8.70 5.70 7.11
CA GLU A 66 -9.10 6.65 6.08
C GLU A 66 -8.10 6.60 4.93
N ILE A 67 -8.63 6.52 3.70
CA ILE A 67 -7.84 6.47 2.48
C ILE A 67 -8.15 7.72 1.65
N PRO A 68 -7.12 8.46 1.18
CA PRO A 68 -7.31 9.60 0.29
C PRO A 68 -8.12 9.22 -0.95
N ASN A 69 -9.10 10.07 -1.30
CA ASN A 69 -10.03 9.81 -2.39
C ASN A 69 -9.31 9.71 -3.75
N SER A 70 -9.24 8.49 -4.29
CA SER A 70 -8.61 8.24 -5.60
C SER A 70 -9.44 8.79 -6.77
N LEU A 71 -10.77 8.83 -6.64
CA LEU A 71 -11.70 9.32 -7.67
C LEU A 71 -11.60 10.83 -7.89
N LYS A 72 -11.07 11.57 -6.91
CA LYS A 72 -10.79 13.02 -6.99
C LYS A 72 -9.31 13.32 -7.21
N ASN A 73 -8.50 12.33 -7.58
CA ASN A 73 -7.04 12.42 -7.73
C ASN A 73 -6.27 12.78 -6.44
N ASN A 74 -6.90 12.80 -5.25
CA ASN A 74 -6.20 13.15 -4.01
C ASN A 74 -5.08 12.15 -3.70
N PHE A 75 -5.30 10.86 -4.02
CA PHE A 75 -4.30 9.82 -3.80
C PHE A 75 -3.03 10.04 -4.63
N VAL A 76 -3.20 10.36 -5.92
CA VAL A 76 -2.10 10.62 -6.86
C VAL A 76 -1.43 11.97 -6.57
N SER A 77 -2.21 13.00 -6.29
CA SER A 77 -1.70 14.33 -5.92
C SER A 77 -0.89 14.30 -4.63
N GLY A 78 -1.25 13.44 -3.68
CA GLY A 78 -0.45 13.16 -2.48
C GLY A 78 0.82 12.35 -2.74
N GLY A 79 0.98 11.80 -3.96
CA GLY A 79 2.13 11.01 -4.40
C GLY A 79 2.19 9.60 -3.82
N TYR A 80 1.10 9.11 -3.23
CA TYR A 80 1.06 7.78 -2.58
C TYR A 80 1.15 6.61 -3.57
N ASN A 81 0.99 6.88 -4.87
CA ASN A 81 1.17 5.90 -5.95
C ASN A 81 2.62 5.77 -6.43
N LYS A 82 3.56 6.51 -5.84
CA LYS A 82 4.98 6.54 -6.26
C LYS A 82 5.96 6.29 -5.12
N ARG A 83 5.47 5.88 -3.95
CA ARG A 83 6.29 5.61 -2.76
C ARG A 83 5.58 4.71 -1.76
N PRO A 84 6.32 4.03 -0.86
CA PRO A 84 5.74 3.42 0.32
C PRO A 84 4.95 4.43 1.15
N THR A 85 3.80 3.99 1.69
CA THR A 85 2.94 4.84 2.52
C THR A 85 2.33 4.04 3.67
N PHE A 86 2.24 4.62 4.86
CA PHE A 86 1.60 4.05 6.04
C PHE A 86 0.22 4.67 6.24
N PHE A 87 -0.84 3.87 6.14
CA PHE A 87 -2.21 4.30 6.44
C PHE A 87 -2.65 3.75 7.81
N GLY A 88 -3.35 4.59 8.60
CA GLY A 88 -3.82 4.22 9.94
C GLY A 88 -2.88 4.60 11.08
N CYS A 89 -1.94 5.49 10.82
CA CYS A 89 -0.93 5.94 11.78
C CYS A 89 -1.49 6.51 13.10
N LYS A 90 -2.69 7.11 13.03
CA LYS A 90 -3.42 7.73 14.15
C LYS A 90 -4.60 6.88 14.65
N MET A 91 -4.81 5.69 14.10
CA MET A 91 -5.89 4.82 14.56
C MET A 91 -5.50 4.10 15.85
N GLU A 92 -6.43 4.12 16.81
CA GLU A 92 -6.33 3.39 18.07
C GLU A 92 -6.54 1.88 17.89
N SER A 93 -7.46 1.48 17.01
CA SER A 93 -7.77 0.09 16.70
C SER A 93 -7.47 -0.27 15.25
N GLY A 94 -7.42 -1.57 14.94
CA GLY A 94 -7.15 -2.07 13.59
C GLY A 94 -5.67 -2.03 13.16
N PRO A 95 -5.37 -2.65 12.02
CA PRO A 95 -3.99 -2.76 11.52
C PRO A 95 -3.48 -1.44 10.95
N LEU A 96 -2.16 -1.25 11.02
CA LEU A 96 -1.46 -0.30 10.17
C LEU A 96 -1.29 -0.90 8.78
N ILE A 97 -1.66 -0.18 7.72
CA ILE A 97 -1.45 -0.64 6.35
C ILE A 97 -0.16 -0.02 5.82
N ILE A 98 0.81 -0.87 5.50
CA ILE A 98 2.01 -0.48 4.76
C ILE A 98 1.74 -0.76 3.29
N TYR A 99 1.43 0.29 2.55
CA TYR A 99 1.09 0.23 1.14
C TYR A 99 2.34 0.40 0.28
N LEU A 100 2.60 -0.57 -0.60
CA LEU A 100 3.68 -0.57 -1.58
C LEU A 100 3.06 -0.66 -2.99
N PRO A 101 2.92 0.46 -3.70
CA PRO A 101 2.44 0.45 -5.08
C PRO A 101 3.53 -0.07 -6.02
N ASN A 102 3.12 -0.75 -7.09
CA ASN A 102 3.93 -0.91 -8.28
C ASN A 102 4.11 0.46 -8.96
N TYR A 103 5.33 0.82 -9.30
CA TYR A 103 5.64 2.01 -10.10
C TYR A 103 6.95 1.78 -10.83
N PHE A 104 7.25 2.63 -11.82
CA PHE A 104 8.53 2.56 -12.51
C PHE A 104 9.66 2.98 -11.57
N ALA A 105 10.37 2.00 -10.99
CA ALA A 105 11.58 2.22 -10.20
C ALA A 105 12.85 2.01 -11.04
N SER A 106 12.82 1.05 -11.97
CA SER A 106 13.92 0.77 -12.90
C SER A 106 13.50 0.11 -14.21
N HIS A 107 12.47 -0.74 -14.17
CA HIS A 107 11.98 -1.47 -15.33
C HIS A 107 10.47 -1.25 -15.46
N ARG A 108 9.99 -1.38 -16.69
CA ARG A 108 8.56 -1.27 -16.99
C ARG A 108 7.84 -2.52 -16.47
N THR A 109 6.85 -2.33 -15.61
CA THR A 109 6.09 -3.40 -14.95
C THR A 109 4.58 -3.14 -14.93
N ASP A 110 4.11 -2.19 -15.74
CA ASP A 110 2.71 -1.77 -15.84
C ASP A 110 1.94 -2.56 -16.91
N MET A 111 2.17 -3.87 -16.95
CA MET A 111 1.66 -4.75 -18.01
C MET A 111 0.15 -4.98 -17.91
N LYS A 112 -0.46 -5.33 -19.04
CA LYS A 112 -1.91 -5.60 -19.16
C LYS A 112 -2.32 -6.81 -18.34
N THR A 113 -3.53 -6.77 -17.80
CA THR A 113 -4.07 -7.88 -16.99
C THR A 113 -4.24 -9.18 -17.79
N LEU A 114 -4.56 -9.09 -19.09
CA LEU A 114 -4.73 -10.26 -19.96
C LEU A 114 -3.43 -10.75 -20.61
N GLN A 115 -2.30 -10.08 -20.37
CA GLN A 115 -1.02 -10.57 -20.85
C GLN A 115 -0.59 -11.78 -20.03
N THR A 116 -0.42 -12.92 -20.69
CA THR A 116 -0.08 -14.21 -20.07
C THR A 116 1.32 -14.68 -20.43
N ASP A 117 1.90 -14.15 -21.50
CA ASP A 117 3.24 -14.46 -21.97
C ASP A 117 4.21 -13.30 -21.68
N PHE A 118 5.38 -13.65 -21.13
CA PHE A 118 6.46 -12.72 -20.83
C PHE A 118 7.80 -13.33 -21.25
N THR A 119 8.68 -12.49 -21.77
CA THR A 119 10.07 -12.83 -22.05
C THR A 119 10.87 -12.97 -20.75
N GLY A 120 12.01 -13.66 -20.81
CA GLY A 120 12.93 -13.76 -19.67
C GLY A 120 13.40 -12.39 -19.16
N ASP A 121 13.68 -11.46 -20.07
CA ASP A 121 14.11 -10.10 -19.73
C ASP A 121 13.01 -9.29 -19.03
N GLU A 122 11.75 -9.47 -19.42
CA GLU A 122 10.62 -8.83 -18.72
C GLU A 122 10.44 -9.37 -17.30
N ILE A 123 10.55 -10.69 -17.12
CA ILE A 123 10.47 -11.34 -15.81
C ILE A 123 11.60 -10.84 -14.91
N ASP A 124 12.84 -10.81 -15.41
CA ASP A 124 13.99 -10.25 -14.70
C ASP A 124 13.77 -8.78 -14.35
N GLY A 125 13.16 -8.02 -15.26
CA GLY A 125 12.76 -6.64 -15.03
C GLY A 125 11.75 -6.51 -13.89
N PHE A 126 10.76 -7.41 -13.80
CA PHE A 126 9.78 -7.41 -12.71
C PHE A 126 10.46 -7.63 -11.37
N PHE A 127 11.31 -8.65 -11.26
CA PHE A 127 12.05 -8.93 -10.03
C PHE A 127 12.94 -7.77 -9.61
N LYS A 128 13.70 -7.19 -10.56
CA LYS A 128 14.55 -6.02 -10.28
C LYS A 128 13.71 -4.83 -9.82
N ASN A 129 12.63 -4.50 -10.52
CA ASN A 129 11.78 -3.37 -10.16
C ASN A 129 11.13 -3.55 -8.78
N SER A 130 10.53 -4.72 -8.53
CA SER A 130 9.89 -5.04 -7.25
C SER A 130 10.88 -5.06 -6.09
N PHE A 131 12.10 -5.57 -6.30
CA PHE A 131 13.16 -5.53 -5.30
C PHE A 131 13.47 -4.09 -4.90
N LEU A 132 13.63 -3.19 -5.88
CA LEU A 132 13.92 -1.78 -5.62
C LEU A 132 12.77 -1.07 -4.89
N ILE A 133 11.51 -1.39 -5.21
CA ILE A 133 10.35 -0.87 -4.48
C ILE A 133 10.35 -1.38 -3.03
N ALA A 134 10.62 -2.68 -2.81
CA ALA A 134 10.60 -3.26 -1.48
C ALA A 134 11.75 -2.75 -0.59
N THR A 135 12.95 -2.55 -1.17
CA THR A 135 14.13 -2.15 -0.41
C THR A 135 14.37 -0.64 -0.40
N GLN A 136 13.69 0.13 -1.24
CA GLN A 136 13.91 1.58 -1.44
C GLN A 136 15.40 1.91 -1.60
N LYS A 137 16.11 1.09 -2.40
CA LYS A 137 17.58 1.14 -2.54
C LYS A 137 18.00 1.12 -4.01
N ASN A 138 18.04 2.27 -4.67
CA ASN A 138 18.67 2.46 -5.98
C ASN A 138 19.20 3.89 -6.19
N SER A 139 19.73 4.19 -7.37
CA SER A 139 20.31 5.49 -7.77
C SER A 139 19.35 6.69 -7.69
N THR A 140 18.03 6.46 -7.77
CA THR A 140 16.96 7.48 -7.79
C THR A 140 16.01 7.40 -6.57
N LEU A 141 15.98 6.27 -5.87
CA LEU A 141 15.22 5.91 -4.68
C LEU A 141 16.25 5.42 -3.66
N ASN A 142 16.97 6.34 -3.04
CA ASN A 142 17.92 6.00 -1.99
C ASN A 142 17.41 6.57 -0.67
N ASP A 143 16.52 5.83 -0.02
CA ASP A 143 16.01 6.20 1.30
C ASP A 143 16.70 5.37 2.38
N PRO A 144 17.82 5.85 2.95
CA PRO A 144 18.60 5.05 3.89
C PRO A 144 17.86 4.78 5.20
N GLU A 145 16.80 5.54 5.53
CA GLU A 145 15.98 5.33 6.74
C GLU A 145 14.83 4.33 6.51
N TRP A 146 14.61 3.87 5.27
CA TRP A 146 13.47 2.98 4.97
C TRP A 146 13.47 1.69 5.82
N PRO A 147 14.57 0.94 5.97
CA PRO A 147 14.58 -0.28 6.77
C PRO A 147 14.17 -0.02 8.23
N GLU A 148 14.66 1.05 8.83
CA GLU A 148 14.32 1.43 10.20
C GLU A 148 12.89 1.94 10.31
N CYS A 149 12.39 2.66 9.30
CA CYS A 149 11.01 3.13 9.28
C CYS A 149 10.01 1.99 9.07
N LEU A 150 10.36 0.99 8.27
CA LEU A 150 9.61 -0.26 8.15
C LEU A 150 9.60 -1.00 9.49
N ALA A 151 10.74 -1.11 10.18
CA ALA A 151 10.81 -1.73 11.50
C ALA A 151 9.93 -0.98 12.52
N CYS A 152 9.97 0.36 12.54
CA CYS A 152 9.10 1.19 13.35
C CYS A 152 7.61 0.92 13.08
N ALA A 153 7.23 0.78 11.81
CA ALA A 153 5.85 0.50 11.42
C ALA A 153 5.39 -0.89 11.89
N LEU A 154 6.26 -1.91 11.77
CA LEU A 154 5.98 -3.29 12.19
C LEU A 154 5.72 -3.42 13.69
N ILE A 155 6.40 -2.64 14.52
CA ILE A 155 6.26 -2.72 15.99
C ILE A 155 5.27 -1.71 16.59
N ASP A 156 4.78 -0.73 15.82
CA ASP A 156 4.01 0.42 16.33
C ASP A 156 2.81 0.02 17.19
N LYS A 157 1.97 -0.89 16.68
CA LYS A 157 0.75 -1.32 17.38
C LYS A 157 1.08 -2.09 18.65
N GLN A 158 2.12 -2.92 18.63
CA GLN A 158 2.59 -3.61 19.85
C GLN A 158 3.06 -2.60 20.90
N GLN A 159 3.87 -1.61 20.52
CA GLN A 159 4.36 -0.58 21.44
C GLN A 159 3.22 0.23 22.05
N LYS A 160 2.21 0.61 21.24
CA LYS A 160 1.00 1.28 21.72
C LYS A 160 0.23 0.45 22.75
N ARG A 161 0.05 -0.85 22.53
CA ARG A 161 -0.60 -1.74 23.51
C ARG A 161 0.16 -1.82 24.84
N LEU A 162 1.48 -1.67 24.80
CA LEU A 162 2.34 -1.63 25.98
C LEU A 162 2.44 -0.23 26.62
N ASN A 163 1.72 0.77 26.10
CA ASN A 163 1.81 2.17 26.50
C ASN A 163 3.22 2.78 26.34
N ASN A 164 4.02 2.23 25.43
CA ASN A 164 5.34 2.76 25.12
C ASN A 164 5.23 3.84 24.03
N PRO A 165 5.76 5.05 24.28
CA PRO A 165 5.78 6.09 23.25
C PRO A 165 6.73 5.71 22.11
N ARG A 166 6.43 6.19 20.90
CA ARG A 166 7.34 6.06 19.76
C ARG A 166 8.70 6.70 20.09
N THR A 167 9.78 6.04 19.68
CA THR A 167 11.12 6.64 19.74
C THR A 167 11.20 7.88 18.83
N PRO A 168 12.14 8.81 19.05
CA PRO A 168 12.33 9.96 18.17
C PRO A 168 12.55 9.57 16.70
N GLN A 169 13.20 8.44 16.43
CA GLN A 169 13.37 7.90 15.09
C GLN A 169 12.03 7.48 14.47
N CYS A 170 11.23 6.69 15.20
CA CYS A 170 9.92 6.27 14.71
C CYS A 170 8.97 7.45 14.50
N ILE A 171 9.06 8.50 15.32
CA ILE A 171 8.29 9.74 15.10
C ILE A 171 8.65 10.37 13.75
N ARG A 172 9.94 10.44 13.38
CA ARG A 172 10.37 10.95 12.06
C ARG A 172 9.86 10.06 10.93
N CYS A 173 9.95 8.74 11.08
CA CYS A 173 9.45 7.78 10.11
C CYS A 173 7.95 7.95 9.85
N PHE A 174 7.14 8.06 10.90
CA PHE A 174 5.70 8.28 10.76
C PHE A 174 5.40 9.67 10.17
N LYS A 175 6.20 10.70 10.48
CA LYS A 175 6.07 12.01 9.81
C LYS A 175 6.33 11.91 8.29
N LYS A 176 7.24 11.03 7.88
CA LYS A 176 7.65 10.86 6.48
C LYS A 176 6.69 10.00 5.67
N TYR A 177 6.25 8.88 6.23
CA TYR A 177 5.52 7.85 5.48
C TYR A 177 4.01 7.83 5.74
N CYS A 178 3.50 8.50 6.77
CA CYS A 178 2.05 8.50 6.98
C CYS A 178 1.33 9.28 5.87
N GLY A 179 0.32 8.63 5.30
CA GLY A 179 -0.55 9.18 4.26
C GLY A 179 -1.92 9.59 4.76
#